data_AF-A0A9D6CWK3-F1
#
_entry.id   AF-A0A9D6CWK3-F1
#
_cell.length_a   1.000
_cell.length_b   1.000
_cell.length_c   1.000
_cell.angle_alpha   90.00
_cell.angle_beta   90.00
_cell.angle_gamma   90.00
#
_symmetry.space_group_name_H-M   'P 1'
#
loop_
_entity.id
_entity.type
_entity.pdbx_description
1 polymer ?
#
loop_
_entity_poly.entity_id
_entity_poly.type
_entity_poly.pdbx_seq_one_letter_code
_entity_poly.pdbx_strand_id
1 'polypeptide(L)'
;MATRGARISPDHVTALNSIEVEYYSNDSNSRKVVNAWRKYLDHLNGCPQTASDDIARSELLRWQDTSNELFIQLLYRLALSLDYDFEETLLKRGYYAPRGHGDLELDQLAIRRGMAQVLNGERSIPVLIDAHEPENADRLRALTIENLEGRRPIPIVVVSDNNAGES
;
A
#
# COMPACT_ATOMS: atom_id res chain seq x y z
N MET A 1 -3.94 15.89 -7.66
CA MET A 1 -2.61 16.20 -7.09
C MET A 1 -2.41 15.70 -5.66
N ALA A 2 -3.43 15.70 -4.79
CA ALA A 2 -3.30 15.30 -3.38
C ALA A 2 -2.76 13.86 -3.17
N THR A 3 -3.13 12.92 -4.03
CA THR A 3 -2.76 11.49 -3.92
C THR A 3 -1.43 11.14 -4.61
N ARG A 4 -0.65 12.13 -5.03
CA ARG A 4 0.55 11.94 -5.86
C ARG A 4 1.66 11.12 -5.17
N GLY A 5 1.76 11.25 -3.85
CA GLY A 5 2.72 10.51 -3.04
C GLY A 5 2.27 9.08 -2.69
N ALA A 6 0.99 8.74 -2.91
CA ALA A 6 0.39 7.47 -2.52
C ALA A 6 -0.23 6.78 -3.75
N ARG A 7 0.63 6.37 -4.70
CA ARG A 7 0.20 5.88 -6.03
C ARG A 7 -0.57 4.57 -6.03
N ILE A 8 -0.48 3.79 -4.96
CA ILE A 8 -1.22 2.54 -4.81
C ILE A 8 -2.49 2.70 -3.97
N SER A 9 -2.76 3.90 -3.45
CA SER A 9 -3.96 4.14 -2.65
C SER A 9 -5.22 3.99 -3.51
N PRO A 10 -6.33 3.49 -2.93
CA PRO A 10 -7.61 3.40 -3.63
C PRO A 10 -8.08 4.74 -4.19
N ASP A 11 -7.82 5.82 -3.46
CA ASP A 11 -8.16 7.18 -3.89
C ASP A 11 -7.38 7.59 -5.14
N HIS A 12 -6.11 7.19 -5.23
CA HIS A 12 -5.30 7.44 -6.42
C HIS A 12 -5.84 6.70 -7.64
N VAL A 13 -6.15 5.41 -7.48
CA VAL A 13 -6.69 4.57 -8.56
C VAL A 13 -8.05 5.09 -9.03
N THR A 14 -8.93 5.48 -8.09
CA THR A 14 -10.23 6.10 -8.41
C THR A 14 -10.05 7.37 -9.21
N ALA A 15 -9.15 8.26 -8.79
CA ALA A 15 -8.89 9.52 -9.47
C ALA A 15 -8.26 9.34 -10.87
N LEU A 16 -7.46 8.30 -11.09
CA LEU A 16 -6.93 7.99 -12.43
C LEU A 16 -8.02 7.44 -13.36
N ASN A 17 -8.84 6.51 -12.84
CA ASN A 17 -9.91 5.90 -13.63
C ASN A 17 -11.04 6.87 -13.97
N SER A 18 -11.23 7.94 -13.20
CA SER A 18 -12.22 8.98 -13.51
C SER A 18 -11.81 9.89 -14.68
N ILE A 19 -10.52 9.95 -15.04
CA ILE A 19 -10.00 10.85 -16.08
C ILE A 19 -10.73 10.66 -17.42
N GLU A 20 -10.98 9.41 -17.83
CA GLU A 20 -11.66 9.17 -19.12
C GLU A 20 -13.10 9.70 -19.15
N VAL A 21 -13.79 9.68 -18.01
CA VAL A 21 -15.16 10.18 -17.89
C VAL A 21 -15.18 11.71 -17.80
N GLU A 22 -14.28 12.29 -17.01
CA GLU A 22 -14.20 13.73 -16.78
C GLU A 22 -13.71 14.50 -18.01
N TYR A 23 -12.82 13.90 -18.80
CA TYR A 23 -12.26 14.47 -20.04
C TYR A 23 -12.86 13.84 -21.30
N TYR A 24 -14.14 13.43 -21.27
CA TYR A 24 -14.84 12.84 -22.41
C TYR A 24 -15.06 13.83 -23.56
N SER A 25 -14.98 15.15 -23.31
CA SER A 25 -15.20 16.17 -24.32
C SER A 25 -14.17 16.11 -25.46
N ASN A 26 -14.62 16.43 -26.68
CA ASN A 26 -13.80 16.34 -27.90
C ASN A 26 -12.85 17.53 -28.12
N ASP A 27 -12.67 18.38 -27.11
CA ASP A 27 -11.76 19.50 -27.20
C ASP A 27 -10.29 19.04 -27.29
N SER A 28 -9.43 19.93 -27.81
CA SER A 28 -8.01 19.62 -28.05
C SER A 28 -7.25 19.31 -26.77
N ASN A 29 -7.65 19.90 -25.62
CA ASN A 29 -6.94 19.74 -24.36
C ASN A 29 -7.33 18.44 -23.67
N SER A 30 -8.63 18.12 -23.60
CA SER A 30 -9.14 16.85 -23.07
C SER A 30 -8.59 15.64 -23.82
N ARG A 31 -8.51 15.70 -25.17
CA ARG A 31 -7.86 14.64 -25.96
C ARG A 31 -6.37 14.45 -25.61
N LYS A 32 -5.63 15.53 -25.33
CA LYS A 32 -4.22 15.43 -24.91
C LYS A 32 -4.09 14.79 -23.53
N VAL A 33 -5.01 15.09 -22.61
CA VAL A 33 -5.08 14.48 -21.27
C VAL A 33 -5.35 12.98 -21.39
N VAL A 34 -6.40 12.58 -22.11
CA VAL A 34 -6.77 11.17 -22.30
C VAL A 34 -5.65 10.39 -22.99
N ASN A 35 -4.99 10.96 -23.99
CA ASN A 35 -3.86 10.30 -24.65
C ASN A 35 -2.65 10.12 -23.71
N ALA A 36 -2.36 11.10 -22.86
CA ALA A 36 -1.31 10.98 -21.85
C ALA A 36 -1.65 9.91 -20.80
N TRP A 37 -2.92 9.86 -20.38
CA TRP A 37 -3.42 8.84 -19.46
C TRP A 37 -3.28 7.43 -20.07
N ARG A 38 -3.75 7.21 -21.30
CA ARG A 38 -3.63 5.91 -21.97
C ARG A 38 -2.19 5.45 -22.11
N LYS A 39 -1.28 6.35 -22.48
CA LYS A 39 0.16 6.05 -22.56
C LYS A 39 0.72 5.64 -21.19
N TYR A 40 0.28 6.30 -20.12
CA TYR A 40 0.69 5.95 -18.76
C TYR A 40 0.09 4.61 -18.33
N LEU A 41 -1.19 4.36 -18.60
CA LEU A 41 -1.87 3.10 -18.31
C LEU A 41 -1.23 1.91 -19.03
N ASP A 42 -0.89 2.05 -20.31
CA ASP A 42 -0.17 1.02 -21.07
C ASP A 42 1.17 0.67 -20.43
N HIS A 43 1.92 1.68 -19.96
CA HIS A 43 3.18 1.47 -19.24
C HIS A 43 2.97 0.78 -17.88
N LEU A 44 1.90 1.14 -17.16
CA LEU A 44 1.55 0.51 -15.88
C LEU A 44 1.22 -0.98 -16.04
N ASN A 45 0.47 -1.32 -17.09
CA ASN A 45 0.13 -2.70 -17.42
C ASN A 45 1.35 -3.53 -17.85
N GLY A 46 2.42 -2.88 -18.31
CA GLY A 46 3.70 -3.51 -18.66
C GLY A 46 4.68 -3.69 -17.50
N CYS A 47 4.23 -3.60 -16.24
CA CYS A 47 5.11 -3.77 -15.08
C CYS A 47 5.82 -5.13 -15.09
N PRO A 48 7.16 -5.17 -15.03
CA PRO A 48 7.88 -6.44 -14.91
C PRO A 48 7.51 -7.11 -13.58
N GLN A 49 7.16 -8.40 -13.63
CA GLN A 49 6.91 -9.19 -12.43
C GLN A 49 8.23 -9.41 -11.69
N THR A 50 8.19 -9.30 -10.37
CA THR A 50 9.34 -9.49 -9.48
C THR A 50 10.04 -10.81 -9.79
N ALA A 51 11.20 -10.73 -10.43
CA ALA A 51 12.14 -11.83 -10.54
C ALA A 51 13.28 -11.59 -9.54
N SER A 52 13.69 -12.69 -8.90
CA SER A 52 14.63 -12.74 -7.77
C SER A 52 16.08 -12.37 -8.11
N ASP A 53 16.34 -11.91 -9.34
CA ASP A 53 17.65 -11.72 -9.92
C ASP A 53 18.03 -10.23 -10.02
N ASP A 54 19.33 -9.92 -9.91
CA ASP A 54 19.85 -8.55 -9.98
C ASP A 54 19.50 -7.82 -11.29
N ILE A 55 19.39 -8.56 -12.40
CA ILE A 55 18.99 -8.03 -13.72
C ILE A 55 17.55 -7.50 -13.65
N ALA A 56 16.63 -8.28 -13.07
CA ALA A 56 15.24 -7.90 -12.92
C ALA A 56 15.06 -6.67 -12.01
N ARG A 57 15.93 -6.50 -11.01
CA ARG A 57 15.95 -5.31 -10.16
C ARG A 57 16.32 -4.06 -10.94
N SER A 58 17.29 -4.15 -11.85
CA SER A 58 17.69 -3.02 -12.71
C SER A 58 16.60 -2.64 -13.72
N GLU A 59 15.90 -3.62 -14.28
CA GLU A 59 14.77 -3.39 -15.18
C GLU A 59 13.58 -2.75 -14.45
N LEU A 60 13.30 -3.19 -13.22
CA LEU A 60 12.27 -2.60 -12.38
C LEU A 60 12.56 -1.11 -12.09
N LEU A 61 13.80 -0.75 -11.77
CA LEU A 61 14.19 0.65 -11.54
C LEU A 61 13.96 1.50 -12.80
N ARG A 62 14.37 1.01 -13.99
CA ARG A 62 14.15 1.73 -15.26
C ARG A 62 12.66 1.88 -15.58
N TRP A 63 11.87 0.84 -15.29
CA TRP A 63 10.41 0.90 -15.41
C TRP A 63 9.81 1.94 -14.46
N GLN A 64 10.30 2.02 -13.20
CA GLN A 64 9.86 3.00 -12.21
C GLN A 64 10.18 4.44 -12.64
N ASP A 65 11.39 4.69 -13.16
CA ASP A 65 11.79 6.00 -13.68
C ASP A 65 10.90 6.43 -14.86
N THR A 66 10.67 5.52 -15.81
CA THR A 66 9.78 5.77 -16.95
C THR A 66 8.33 6.01 -16.49
N SER A 67 7.86 5.24 -15.49
CA SER A 67 6.54 5.42 -14.88
C SER A 67 6.40 6.80 -14.22
N ASN A 68 7.46 7.26 -13.54
CA ASN A 68 7.51 8.61 -12.96
C ASN A 68 7.41 9.69 -14.04
N GLU A 69 8.16 9.57 -15.13
CA GLU A 69 8.15 10.53 -16.22
C GLU A 69 6.78 10.64 -16.90
N LEU A 70 6.17 9.50 -17.24
CA LEU A 70 4.84 9.47 -17.86
C LEU A 70 3.76 10.03 -16.93
N PHE A 71 3.85 9.75 -15.64
CA PHE A 71 2.93 10.29 -14.65
C PHE A 71 3.07 11.82 -14.51
N ILE A 72 4.30 12.35 -14.54
CA ILE A 72 4.54 13.80 -14.54
C ILE A 72 3.97 14.45 -15.81
N GLN A 73 4.15 13.83 -16.97
CA GLN A 73 3.56 14.32 -18.22
C GLN A 73 2.03 14.36 -18.15
N LEU A 74 1.39 13.33 -17.58
CA LEU A 74 -0.05 13.33 -17.34
C LEU A 74 -0.48 14.49 -16.44
N LEU A 75 0.20 14.69 -15.30
CA LEU A 75 -0.10 15.78 -14.38
C LEU A 75 0.07 17.15 -15.04
N TYR A 76 1.08 17.31 -15.90
CA TYR A 76 1.28 18.54 -16.67
C TYR A 76 0.15 18.80 -17.66
N ARG A 77 -0.34 17.77 -18.36
CA ARG A 77 -1.50 17.90 -19.25
C ARG A 77 -2.78 18.25 -18.48
N LEU A 78 -2.99 17.64 -17.32
CA LEU A 78 -4.12 17.96 -16.44
C LEU A 78 -4.05 19.42 -15.97
N ALA A 79 -2.88 19.89 -15.56
CA ALA A 79 -2.66 21.29 -15.18
C ALA A 79 -3.02 22.27 -16.31
N LEU A 80 -2.50 22.03 -17.51
CA LEU A 80 -2.79 22.88 -18.67
C LEU A 80 -4.28 22.86 -19.06
N SER A 81 -4.99 21.75 -18.83
CA SER A 81 -6.43 21.67 -19.10
C SER A 81 -7.27 22.53 -18.14
N LEU A 82 -6.72 22.85 -16.98
CA LEU A 82 -7.32 23.71 -15.95
C LEU A 82 -6.75 25.14 -15.99
N ASP A 83 -6.02 25.49 -17.05
CA ASP A 83 -5.34 26.78 -17.24
C ASP A 83 -4.35 27.14 -16.11
N TYR A 84 -3.75 26.13 -15.47
CA TYR A 84 -2.67 26.35 -14.50
C TYR A 84 -1.30 26.45 -15.17
N ASP A 85 -0.56 27.50 -14.85
CA ASP A 85 0.82 27.72 -15.30
C ASP A 85 1.82 27.09 -14.32
N PHE A 86 1.96 25.77 -14.38
CA PHE A 86 2.97 25.04 -13.61
C PHE A 86 4.21 24.74 -14.46
N GLU A 87 5.40 25.09 -13.95
CA GLU A 87 6.64 24.53 -14.51
C GLU A 87 6.71 23.01 -14.28
N GLU A 88 7.16 22.27 -15.29
CA GLU A 88 7.35 20.82 -15.20
C GLU A 88 8.35 20.42 -14.08
N THR A 89 9.29 21.30 -13.76
CA THR A 89 10.27 21.15 -12.68
C THR A 89 9.62 21.20 -11.30
N LEU A 90 8.66 22.10 -11.10
CA LEU A 90 7.86 22.21 -9.88
C LEU A 90 6.97 20.98 -9.72
N LEU A 91 6.43 20.46 -10.82
CA LEU A 91 5.81 19.15 -10.79
C LEU A 91 6.84 18.11 -10.36
N LYS A 92 8.02 17.96 -10.96
CA LYS A 92 9.00 16.93 -10.55
C LYS A 92 9.34 16.90 -9.05
N ARG A 93 9.47 18.06 -8.39
CA ARG A 93 10.02 18.15 -7.02
C ARG A 93 9.04 18.66 -5.95
N GLY A 94 7.91 19.23 -6.34
CA GLY A 94 7.02 19.98 -5.44
C GLY A 94 6.02 19.16 -4.64
N TYR A 95 6.25 17.86 -4.40
CA TYR A 95 5.36 17.03 -3.57
C TYR A 95 6.12 16.38 -2.42
N TYR A 96 5.49 16.38 -1.25
CA TYR A 96 6.01 15.70 -0.07
C TYR A 96 5.50 14.27 -0.05
N ALA A 97 6.42 13.31 -0.01
CA ALA A 97 6.13 11.90 0.23
C ALA A 97 7.00 11.45 1.40
N PRO A 98 6.48 11.45 2.65
CA PRO A 98 7.26 11.04 3.81
C PRO A 98 7.63 9.56 3.68
N ARG A 99 8.88 9.23 4.04
CA ARG A 99 9.36 7.84 4.08
C ARG A 99 8.43 6.92 4.87
N GLY A 100 7.89 7.44 5.99
CA GLY A 100 6.97 6.69 6.85
C GLY A 100 5.68 6.20 6.18
N HIS A 101 5.21 6.82 5.09
CA HIS A 101 4.07 6.25 4.35
C HIS A 101 4.47 4.98 3.58
N GLY A 102 5.66 4.96 2.97
CA GLY A 102 6.18 3.77 2.30
C GLY A 102 6.45 2.65 3.29
N ASP A 103 7.04 2.97 4.44
CA ASP A 103 7.32 1.99 5.51
C ASP A 103 6.01 1.40 6.04
N LEU A 104 5.00 2.24 6.31
CA LEU A 104 3.68 1.79 6.77
C LEU A 104 2.98 0.87 5.75
N GLU A 105 3.05 1.19 4.46
CA GLU A 105 2.48 0.34 3.40
C GLU A 105 3.16 -1.02 3.32
N LEU A 106 4.50 -1.06 3.45
CA LEU A 106 5.28 -2.31 3.47
C LEU A 106 4.93 -3.17 4.69
N ASP A 107 4.84 -2.54 5.87
CA ASP A 107 4.48 -3.23 7.11
C ASP A 107 3.06 -3.81 7.03
N GLN A 108 2.10 -3.02 6.54
CA GLN A 108 0.72 -3.50 6.34
C GLN A 108 0.66 -4.67 5.36
N LEU A 109 1.41 -4.61 4.25
CA LEU A 109 1.48 -5.71 3.29
C LEU A 109 2.08 -6.98 3.92
N ALA A 110 3.15 -6.83 4.69
CA ALA A 110 3.81 -7.94 5.38
C ALA A 110 2.88 -8.59 6.40
N ILE A 111 2.18 -7.78 7.23
CA ILE A 111 1.21 -8.26 8.21
C ILE A 111 0.05 -8.96 7.52
N ARG A 112 -0.56 -8.35 6.50
CA ARG A 112 -1.71 -8.91 5.77
C ARG A 112 -1.36 -10.25 5.13
N ARG A 113 -0.21 -10.36 4.46
CA ARG A 113 0.25 -11.61 3.86
C ARG A 113 0.58 -12.65 4.93
N GLY A 114 1.30 -12.27 5.98
CA GLY A 114 1.65 -13.15 7.09
C GLY A 114 0.41 -13.72 7.78
N MET A 115 -0.59 -12.88 8.06
CA MET A 115 -1.84 -13.29 8.69
C MET A 115 -2.67 -14.20 7.78
N ALA A 116 -2.75 -13.90 6.48
CA ALA A 116 -3.43 -14.77 5.52
C ALA A 116 -2.80 -16.18 5.48
N GLN A 117 -1.46 -16.27 5.49
CA GLN A 117 -0.75 -17.54 5.58
C GLN A 117 -1.06 -18.30 6.88
N VAL A 118 -1.18 -17.60 8.00
CA VAL A 118 -1.56 -18.22 9.28
C VAL A 118 -2.98 -18.77 9.23
N LEU A 119 -3.95 -17.98 8.74
CA LEU A 119 -5.35 -18.39 8.65
C LEU A 119 -5.57 -19.53 7.66
N ASN A 120 -4.78 -19.60 6.60
CA ASN A 120 -4.79 -20.72 5.64
C ASN A 120 -4.05 -21.97 6.15
N GLY A 121 -3.38 -21.90 7.30
CA GLY A 121 -2.57 -23.01 7.84
C GLY A 121 -1.21 -23.21 7.14
N GLU A 122 -0.81 -22.28 6.28
CA GLU A 122 0.49 -22.31 5.57
C GLU A 122 1.66 -21.89 6.47
N ARG A 123 1.39 -21.12 7.53
CA ARG A 123 2.40 -20.61 8.46
C ARG A 123 1.91 -20.69 9.90
N SER A 124 2.79 -21.07 10.83
CA SER A 124 2.52 -21.02 12.27
C SER A 124 2.98 -19.69 12.88
N ILE A 125 2.29 -19.23 13.93
CA ILE A 125 2.75 -18.11 14.76
C ILE A 125 3.78 -18.66 15.76
N PRO A 126 5.05 -18.21 15.72
CA PRO A 126 6.04 -18.64 16.70
C PRO A 126 5.72 -18.00 18.05
N VAL A 127 5.60 -18.82 19.09
CA VAL A 127 5.44 -18.38 20.48
C VAL A 127 6.75 -18.63 21.20
N LEU A 128 7.43 -17.55 21.60
CA LEU A 128 8.59 -17.64 22.50
C LEU A 128 8.08 -17.58 23.93
N ILE A 129 8.32 -18.64 24.71
CA ILE A 129 8.02 -18.67 26.14
C ILE A 129 9.31 -18.27 26.85
N ASP A 130 9.37 -17.01 27.28
CA ASP A 130 10.42 -16.52 28.16
C ASP A 130 9.99 -16.74 29.61
N ALA A 131 10.64 -17.68 30.28
CA ALA A 131 10.43 -17.96 31.68
C ALA A 131 11.76 -17.75 32.41
N HIS A 132 11.75 -16.81 33.36
CA HIS A 132 12.93 -16.43 34.13
C HIS A 132 13.49 -17.59 34.98
N GLU A 133 12.69 -18.63 35.24
CA GLU A 133 13.04 -19.84 35.98
C GLU A 133 12.65 -21.10 35.19
N PRO A 134 13.51 -22.13 35.14
CA PRO A 134 13.32 -23.32 34.30
C PRO A 134 12.11 -24.17 34.73
N GLU A 135 11.79 -24.25 36.02
CA GLU A 135 10.63 -25.00 36.54
C GLU A 135 9.30 -24.40 36.07
N ASN A 136 9.23 -23.07 35.98
CA ASN A 136 8.05 -22.35 35.47
C ASN A 136 7.94 -22.45 33.94
N ALA A 137 9.06 -22.62 33.23
CA ALA A 137 9.08 -22.78 31.78
C ALA A 137 8.34 -24.05 31.33
N ASP A 138 8.63 -25.18 31.96
CA ASP A 138 8.02 -26.47 31.61
C ASP A 138 6.53 -26.49 31.96
N ARG A 139 6.18 -25.90 33.11
CA ARG A 139 4.77 -25.73 33.51
C ARG A 139 4.01 -24.85 32.52
N LEU A 140 4.56 -23.70 32.11
CA LEU A 140 3.94 -22.80 31.13
C LEU A 140 3.78 -23.46 29.76
N ARG A 141 4.79 -24.23 29.32
CA ARG A 141 4.72 -25.01 28.07
C ARG A 141 3.57 -26.02 28.10
N ALA A 142 3.45 -26.80 29.18
CA ALA A 142 2.37 -27.76 29.34
C ALA A 142 0.99 -27.10 29.29
N LEU A 143 0.81 -25.98 30.01
CA LEU A 143 -0.44 -25.22 30.01
C LEU A 143 -0.79 -24.62 28.64
N THR A 144 0.21 -24.21 27.87
CA THR A 144 0.03 -23.67 26.51
C THR A 144 -0.40 -24.77 25.53
N ILE A 145 0.18 -25.96 25.64
CA ILE A 145 -0.22 -27.12 24.81
C ILE A 145 -1.69 -27.47 25.06
N GLU A 146 -2.10 -27.59 26.33
CA GLU A 146 -3.50 -27.87 26.68
C GLU A 146 -4.47 -26.81 26.13
N ASN A 147 -4.01 -25.55 26.07
CA ASN A 147 -4.78 -24.45 25.54
C ASN A 147 -4.96 -24.54 24.01
N LEU A 148 -3.86 -24.78 23.28
CA LEU A 148 -3.87 -24.90 21.82
C LEU A 148 -4.61 -26.15 21.32
N GLU A 149 -4.60 -27.23 22.11
CA GLU A 149 -5.41 -28.43 21.85
C GLU A 149 -6.92 -28.22 22.14
N GLY A 150 -7.31 -27.03 22.61
CA GLY A 150 -8.70 -26.69 22.95
C GLY A 150 -9.22 -27.36 24.22
N ARG A 151 -8.36 -28.03 25.00
CA ARG A 151 -8.73 -28.70 26.25
C ARG A 151 -8.96 -27.70 27.39
N ARG A 152 -8.37 -26.51 27.29
CA ARG A 152 -8.52 -25.41 28.25
C ARG A 152 -8.81 -24.09 27.53
N PRO A 153 -10.01 -23.51 27.61
CA PRO A 153 -10.30 -22.21 26.99
C PRO A 153 -9.59 -21.06 27.71
N ILE A 154 -9.19 -20.01 26.96
CA ILE A 154 -8.77 -18.73 27.55
C ILE A 154 -10.04 -17.91 27.81
N PRO A 155 -10.32 -17.47 29.06
CA PRO A 155 -11.42 -16.57 29.32
C PRO A 155 -11.13 -15.20 28.69
N ILE A 156 -11.97 -14.76 27.76
CA ILE A 156 -11.88 -13.44 27.14
C ILE A 156 -12.79 -12.50 27.94
N VAL A 157 -12.22 -11.47 28.57
CA VAL A 157 -12.98 -10.40 29.22
C VAL A 157 -13.10 -9.25 28.23
N VAL A 158 -14.30 -8.99 27.73
CA VAL A 158 -14.58 -7.80 26.92
C VAL A 158 -14.78 -6.64 27.88
N VAL A 159 -13.77 -5.78 28.01
CA VAL A 159 -13.88 -4.53 28.75
C VAL A 159 -14.53 -3.51 27.82
N SER A 160 -15.83 -3.30 27.99
CA SER A 160 -16.51 -2.14 27.40
C SER A 160 -16.29 -0.94 28.32
N ASP A 161 -15.56 0.07 27.86
CA ASP A 161 -15.45 1.37 28.52
C ASP A 161 -16.82 2.07 28.51
N ASN A 162 -17.64 1.74 29.52
CA ASN A 162 -18.88 2.45 29.79
C ASN A 162 -18.56 3.64 30.72
N ASN A 163 -17.85 4.62 30.18
CA ASN A 163 -17.76 5.97 30.78
C ASN A 163 -18.49 6.96 29.87
N ALA A 164 -19.80 6.76 29.76
CA ALA A 164 -20.73 7.77 29.28
C ALA A 164 -21.64 8.18 30.44
N GLY A 165 -21.33 9.32 31.05
CA GLY A 165 -22.29 10.12 31.79
C GLY A 165 -22.35 9.92 33.31
N GLU A 166 -21.44 10.58 34.03
CA GLU A 166 -21.85 11.31 35.24
C GLU A 166 -21.80 12.80 34.89
N SER A 167 -22.99 13.39 34.75
CA SER A 167 -23.24 14.83 34.74
C SER A 167 -23.70 15.25 36.12
#